data_AF-A0A2K1QUA0-F1
#
_entry.id   AF-A0A2K1QUA0-F1
#
_cell.length_a   1.000
_cell.length_b   1.000
_cell.length_c   1.000
_cell.angle_alpha   90.00
_cell.angle_beta   90.00
_cell.angle_gamma   90.00
#
_symmetry.space_group_name_H-M   'P 1'
#
loop_
_entity.id
_entity.type
_entity.pdbx_description
1 polymer ?
#
loop_
_entity_poly.entity_id
_entity_poly.type
_entity_poly.pdbx_seq_one_letter_code
_entity_poly.pdbx_strand_id
1 'polypeptide(L)'
;MATTNPHQLFLLADHIKLSLLERQRAQSLDLDSTKQDNQISRSLDSLREGLESLERQKFDQEAAGEDITDLADQITRLRDQHTSLDSEFSSSSSTSSQTTSIPNDPSLSPDFSAAKSRPSAARSSSLRKKTKSPAKAVRFRDDPSAETDPYRDNDGADEASRAALFDKPYSDEPEGPDQTGMDNLQIHSYHKQVLRDQDDQLDRLGESIGRQRDLSIQMGNELDDQAVLLDDVDQGVDRHQGTLDRARGRLGKITG
;
A
#
# COMPACT_ATOMS: atom_id res chain seq x y z
N MET A 1 15.45 13.37 -20.24
CA MET A 1 15.51 11.91 -20.47
C MET A 1 15.94 11.29 -19.16
N ALA A 2 15.09 10.48 -18.53
CA ALA A 2 15.48 9.76 -17.31
C ALA A 2 16.60 8.77 -17.70
N THR A 3 17.78 8.89 -17.11
CA THR A 3 18.87 7.96 -17.35
C THR A 3 18.51 6.63 -16.70
N THR A 4 18.18 5.62 -17.51
CA THR A 4 17.88 4.26 -17.05
C THR A 4 19.14 3.64 -16.46
N ASN A 5 19.10 3.21 -15.21
CA ASN A 5 20.26 2.59 -14.54
C ASN A 5 20.14 1.05 -14.61
N PRO A 6 21.22 0.31 -14.94
CA PRO A 6 21.19 -1.16 -14.96
C PRO A 6 20.72 -1.79 -13.64
N HIS A 7 21.10 -1.24 -12.48
CA HIS A 7 20.66 -1.76 -11.19
C HIS A 7 19.14 -1.68 -11.01
N GLN A 8 18.51 -0.60 -11.50
CA GLN A 8 17.05 -0.45 -11.44
C GLN A 8 16.35 -1.52 -12.28
N LEU A 9 16.92 -1.90 -13.43
CA LEU A 9 16.39 -2.97 -14.26
C LEU A 9 16.56 -4.36 -13.61
N PHE A 10 17.65 -4.60 -12.87
CA PHE A 10 17.81 -5.84 -12.11
C PHE A 10 16.80 -5.97 -10.96
N LEU A 11 16.51 -4.87 -10.25
CA LEU A 11 15.46 -4.84 -9.22
C LEU A 11 14.08 -5.06 -9.83
N LEU A 12 13.80 -4.43 -10.97
CA LEU A 12 12.56 -4.64 -11.70
C LEU A 12 12.44 -6.09 -12.18
N ALA A 13 13.53 -6.70 -12.66
CA ALA A 13 13.56 -8.13 -12.99
C ALA A 13 13.25 -9.01 -11.77
N ASP A 14 13.77 -8.68 -10.58
CA ASP A 14 13.44 -9.42 -9.34
C ASP A 14 11.98 -9.24 -8.92
N HIS A 15 11.42 -8.04 -9.10
CA HIS A 15 9.99 -7.81 -8.87
C HIS A 15 9.13 -8.67 -9.81
N ILE A 16 9.50 -8.76 -11.09
CA ILE A 16 8.81 -9.63 -12.06
C ILE A 16 8.90 -11.10 -11.63
N LYS A 17 10.09 -11.57 -11.23
CA LYS A 17 10.25 -12.94 -10.73
C LYS A 17 9.32 -13.23 -9.53
N LEU A 18 9.26 -12.31 -8.56
CA LEU A 18 8.40 -12.46 -7.39
C LEU A 18 6.91 -12.49 -7.78
N SER A 19 6.49 -11.60 -8.68
CA SER A 19 5.12 -11.55 -9.18
C SER A 19 4.73 -12.82 -9.96
N LEU A 20 5.67 -13.43 -10.69
CA LEU A 20 5.48 -14.73 -11.35
C LEU A 20 5.31 -15.87 -10.33
N LEU A 21 6.09 -15.89 -9.24
CA LEU A 21 5.93 -16.88 -8.18
C LEU A 21 4.56 -16.75 -7.48
N GLU A 22 4.11 -15.52 -7.22
CA GLU A 22 2.80 -15.29 -6.61
C GLU A 22 1.65 -15.65 -7.56
N ARG A 23 1.80 -15.40 -8.87
CA ARG A 23 0.88 -15.89 -9.89
C ARG A 23 0.81 -17.43 -9.90
N GLN A 24 1.95 -18.11 -9.88
CA GLN A 24 2.01 -19.59 -9.81
C GLN A 24 1.31 -20.11 -8.55
N ARG A 25 1.46 -19.39 -7.42
CA ARG A 25 0.76 -19.70 -6.17
C ARG A 25 -0.75 -19.50 -6.29
N ALA A 26 -1.19 -18.36 -6.85
CA ALA A 26 -2.60 -18.06 -7.08
C ALA A 26 -3.26 -19.13 -7.97
N GLN A 27 -2.59 -19.52 -9.06
CA GLN A 27 -3.02 -20.61 -9.93
C GLN A 27 -3.10 -21.95 -9.20
N SER A 28 -2.13 -22.26 -8.33
CA SER A 28 -2.17 -23.50 -7.54
C SER A 28 -3.31 -23.55 -6.51
N LEU A 29 -3.84 -22.38 -6.13
CA LEU A 29 -4.93 -22.19 -5.19
C LEU A 29 -6.28 -21.91 -5.88
N ASP A 30 -6.32 -21.95 -7.21
CA ASP A 30 -7.50 -21.65 -8.04
C ASP A 30 -8.09 -20.24 -7.78
N LEU A 31 -7.21 -19.27 -7.52
CA LEU A 31 -7.53 -17.85 -7.31
C LEU A 31 -7.38 -17.07 -8.63
N ASP A 32 -8.15 -15.99 -8.78
CA ASP A 32 -8.11 -15.12 -9.96
C ASP A 32 -6.75 -14.39 -10.09
N SER A 33 -5.99 -14.71 -11.14
CA SER A 33 -4.66 -14.15 -11.44
C SER A 33 -4.69 -12.96 -12.43
N THR A 34 -5.85 -12.60 -12.98
CA THR A 34 -5.93 -11.65 -14.12
C THR A 34 -5.33 -10.28 -13.82
N LYS A 35 -5.44 -9.79 -12.57
CA LYS A 35 -4.82 -8.52 -12.15
C LYS A 35 -3.30 -8.61 -12.13
N GLN A 36 -2.76 -9.73 -11.66
CA GLN A 36 -1.32 -9.97 -11.63
C GLN A 36 -0.78 -10.11 -13.06
N ASP A 37 -1.51 -10.79 -13.94
CA ASP A 37 -1.14 -10.95 -15.35
C ASP A 37 -0.98 -9.59 -16.07
N ASN A 38 -1.91 -8.66 -15.84
CA ASN A 38 -1.84 -7.31 -16.39
C ASN A 38 -0.70 -6.47 -15.80
N GLN A 39 -0.32 -6.69 -14.54
CA GLN A 39 0.81 -6.02 -13.91
C GLN A 39 2.13 -6.57 -14.45
N ILE A 40 2.24 -7.89 -14.57
CA ILE A 40 3.40 -8.59 -15.12
C ILE A 40 3.66 -8.14 -16.55
N SER A 41 2.63 -8.08 -17.41
CA SER A 41 2.79 -7.64 -18.80
C SER A 41 3.35 -6.22 -18.89
N ARG A 42 2.80 -5.27 -18.12
CA ARG A 42 3.28 -3.88 -18.08
C ARG A 42 4.72 -3.79 -17.57
N SER A 43 5.08 -4.61 -16.57
CA SER A 43 6.45 -4.63 -16.05
C SER A 43 7.45 -5.25 -17.02
N LEU A 44 7.06 -6.26 -17.81
CA LEU A 44 7.89 -6.81 -18.89
C LEU A 44 8.10 -5.76 -20.00
N ASP A 45 7.05 -5.05 -20.39
CA ASP A 45 7.15 -3.94 -21.36
C ASP A 45 8.09 -2.84 -20.84
N SER A 46 8.00 -2.50 -19.55
CA SER A 46 8.90 -1.53 -18.91
C SER A 46 10.36 -2.01 -18.85
N LEU A 47 10.60 -3.30 -18.61
CA LEU A 47 11.95 -3.89 -18.64
C LEU A 47 12.53 -3.78 -20.05
N ARG A 48 11.74 -4.14 -21.06
CA ARG A 48 12.12 -4.06 -22.47
C ARG A 48 12.47 -2.62 -22.89
N GLU A 49 11.63 -1.64 -22.55
CA GLU A 49 11.90 -0.23 -22.86
C GLU A 49 13.18 0.26 -22.17
N GLY A 50 13.39 -0.16 -20.91
CA GLY A 50 14.62 0.12 -20.16
C GLY A 50 15.87 -0.49 -20.81
N LEU A 51 15.77 -1.73 -21.30
CA LEU A 51 16.84 -2.40 -22.05
C LEU A 51 17.17 -1.65 -23.35
N GLU A 52 16.16 -1.27 -24.14
CA GLU A 52 16.36 -0.49 -25.36
C GLU A 52 17.04 0.86 -25.08
N SER A 53 16.72 1.49 -23.94
CA SER A 53 17.40 2.71 -23.49
C SER A 53 18.88 2.47 -23.13
N LEU A 54 19.19 1.40 -22.39
CA LEU A 54 20.58 1.03 -22.07
C LEU A 54 21.40 0.65 -23.31
N GLU A 55 20.76 0.04 -24.30
CA GLU A 55 21.42 -0.29 -25.58
C GLU A 55 21.81 0.97 -26.35
N ARG A 56 20.96 2.01 -26.33
CA ARG A 56 21.29 3.32 -26.89
C ARG A 56 22.41 3.99 -26.11
N GLN A 57 22.35 3.95 -24.78
CA GLN A 57 23.42 4.47 -23.93
C GLN A 57 24.76 3.78 -24.21
N LYS A 58 24.74 2.45 -24.38
CA LYS A 58 25.92 1.66 -24.75
C LYS A 58 26.51 2.16 -26.07
N PHE A 59 25.67 2.39 -27.08
CA PHE A 59 26.11 2.90 -28.39
C PHE A 59 26.72 4.30 -28.28
N ASP A 60 26.11 5.19 -27.50
CA ASP A 60 26.62 6.56 -27.29
C ASP A 60 27.97 6.55 -26.54
N GLN A 61 28.13 5.68 -25.54
CA GLN A 61 29.39 5.51 -24.80
C GLN A 61 30.49 4.88 -25.68
N GLU A 62 30.12 3.97 -26.59
CA GLU A 62 31.03 3.37 -27.58
C GLU A 62 31.55 4.42 -28.56
N ALA A 63 30.68 5.31 -29.02
CA ALA A 63 31.06 6.45 -29.85
C ALA A 63 31.96 7.45 -29.09
N ALA A 64 31.80 7.57 -27.77
CA ALA A 64 32.64 8.41 -26.91
C ALA A 64 33.99 7.77 -26.55
N GLY A 65 34.18 6.47 -26.82
CA GLY A 65 35.41 5.73 -26.52
C GLY A 65 35.58 5.36 -25.05
N GLU A 66 34.48 5.24 -24.29
CA GLU A 66 34.49 4.80 -22.89
C GLU A 66 34.63 3.26 -22.78
N ASP A 67 35.05 2.78 -21.60
CA ASP A 67 35.14 1.34 -21.31
C ASP A 67 33.73 0.75 -21.05
N ILE A 68 33.23 -0.08 -21.98
CA ILE A 68 31.83 -0.53 -22.01
C ILE A 68 31.67 -2.00 -21.65
N THR A 69 32.74 -2.70 -21.31
CA THR A 69 32.73 -4.15 -21.03
C THR A 69 31.69 -4.51 -19.97
N ASP A 70 31.68 -3.76 -18.85
CA ASP A 70 30.79 -4.03 -17.73
C ASP A 70 29.32 -3.77 -18.08
N LEU A 71 29.05 -2.68 -18.80
CA LEU A 71 27.70 -2.35 -19.27
C LEU A 71 27.21 -3.38 -20.30
N ALA A 72 28.08 -3.83 -21.21
CA ALA A 72 27.75 -4.85 -22.21
C ALA A 72 27.42 -6.20 -21.56
N ASP A 73 28.16 -6.61 -20.54
CA ASP A 73 27.91 -7.82 -19.77
C ASP A 73 26.58 -7.73 -19.02
N GLN A 74 26.29 -6.59 -18.39
CA GLN A 74 25.03 -6.35 -17.69
C GLN A 74 23.83 -6.36 -18.63
N ILE A 75 23.92 -5.71 -19.79
CA ILE A 75 22.86 -5.73 -20.82
C ILE A 75 22.63 -7.16 -21.32
N THR A 76 23.69 -7.94 -21.54
CA THR A 76 23.56 -9.34 -21.99
C THR A 76 22.81 -10.18 -20.95
N ARG A 77 23.19 -10.06 -19.66
CA ARG A 77 22.49 -10.74 -18.57
C ARG A 77 21.02 -10.31 -18.47
N LEU A 78 20.72 -9.02 -18.59
CA LEU A 78 19.35 -8.51 -18.53
C LEU A 78 18.49 -9.01 -19.70
N ARG A 79 19.06 -9.14 -20.92
CA ARG A 79 18.36 -9.73 -22.07
C ARG A 79 18.06 -11.21 -21.88
N ASP A 80 19.04 -11.98 -21.39
CA ASP A 80 18.83 -13.40 -21.09
C ASP A 80 17.74 -13.58 -20.02
N GLN A 81 17.72 -12.71 -19.00
CA GLN A 81 16.68 -12.70 -17.98
C GLN A 81 15.31 -12.33 -18.55
N HIS A 82 15.22 -11.26 -19.35
CA HIS A 82 13.97 -10.86 -19.97
C HIS A 82 13.36 -11.97 -20.82
N THR A 83 14.17 -12.60 -21.69
CA THR A 83 13.68 -13.70 -22.54
C THR A 83 13.23 -14.91 -21.72
N SER A 84 13.94 -15.23 -20.62
CA SER A 84 13.50 -16.27 -19.69
C SER A 84 12.17 -15.92 -19.00
N LEU A 85 12.02 -14.70 -18.49
CA LEU A 85 10.81 -14.25 -17.78
C LEU A 85 9.60 -14.19 -18.71
N ASP A 86 9.79 -13.72 -19.94
CA ASP A 86 8.75 -13.67 -20.97
C ASP A 86 8.29 -15.09 -21.35
N SER A 87 9.24 -16.01 -21.51
CA SER A 87 8.94 -17.43 -21.76
C SER A 87 8.18 -18.09 -20.61
N GLU A 88 8.50 -17.74 -19.36
CA GLU A 88 7.84 -18.28 -18.16
C GLU A 88 6.47 -17.64 -17.90
N PHE A 89 6.29 -16.38 -18.27
CA PHE A 89 4.98 -15.72 -18.26
C PHE A 89 4.04 -16.35 -19.28
N SER A 90 4.53 -16.54 -20.52
CA SER A 90 3.81 -17.11 -21.65
C SER A 90 3.58 -18.61 -21.51
N SER A 91 4.50 -19.33 -20.85
CA SER A 91 4.33 -20.73 -20.49
C SER A 91 3.35 -20.85 -19.33
N SER A 92 2.14 -21.35 -19.58
CA SER A 92 1.15 -21.59 -18.53
C SER A 92 1.51 -22.79 -17.63
N SER A 93 2.75 -23.29 -17.70
CA SER A 93 3.16 -24.51 -17.01
C SER A 93 3.45 -24.21 -15.55
N SER A 94 2.85 -25.01 -14.66
CA SER A 94 2.96 -24.95 -13.20
C SER A 94 4.34 -25.32 -12.64
N THR A 95 5.39 -25.32 -13.47
CA THR A 95 6.74 -25.73 -13.09
C THR A 95 7.59 -24.48 -12.95
N SER A 96 7.82 -24.05 -11.71
CA SER A 96 8.69 -22.92 -11.39
C SER A 96 10.10 -23.17 -11.96
N SER A 97 10.57 -22.31 -12.85
CA SER A 97 11.94 -22.43 -13.38
C SER A 97 12.97 -22.02 -12.33
N GLN A 98 14.20 -22.54 -12.43
CA GLN A 98 15.28 -22.16 -11.50
C GLN A 98 15.59 -20.65 -11.54
N THR A 99 15.29 -19.98 -12.66
CA THR A 99 15.53 -18.55 -12.92
C THR A 99 14.63 -17.62 -12.12
N THR A 100 13.35 -17.97 -11.90
CA THR A 100 12.45 -17.24 -10.98
C THR A 100 12.72 -17.56 -9.52
N SER A 101 13.51 -18.59 -9.26
CA SER A 101 13.77 -19.09 -7.92
C SER A 101 14.90 -18.35 -7.20
N ILE A 102 15.82 -17.70 -7.93
CA ILE A 102 16.99 -17.04 -7.37
C ILE A 102 16.90 -15.53 -7.65
N PRO A 103 16.89 -14.68 -6.61
CA PRO A 103 16.92 -13.24 -6.80
C PRO A 103 18.29 -12.78 -7.32
N ASN A 104 18.31 -11.68 -8.07
CA ASN A 104 19.53 -11.00 -8.47
C ASN A 104 20.15 -10.31 -7.24
N ASP A 105 19.33 -9.77 -6.35
CA ASP A 105 19.75 -9.23 -5.05
C ASP A 105 19.53 -10.27 -3.93
N PRO A 106 20.59 -10.71 -3.22
CA PRO A 106 20.46 -11.67 -2.12
C PRO A 106 19.57 -11.18 -0.97
N SER A 107 19.39 -9.85 -0.81
CA SER A 107 18.52 -9.27 0.23
C SER A 107 17.06 -9.69 0.09
N LEU A 108 16.63 -10.02 -1.13
CA LEU A 108 15.26 -10.43 -1.45
C LEU A 108 15.01 -11.94 -1.28
N SER A 109 16.04 -12.72 -0.91
CA SER A 109 15.92 -14.15 -0.64
C SER A 109 14.78 -14.57 0.30
N PRO A 110 14.46 -13.86 1.42
CA PRO A 110 13.32 -14.22 2.27
C PRO A 110 11.99 -14.13 1.52
N ASP A 111 11.78 -13.10 0.70
CA ASP A 111 10.52 -12.90 -0.04
C ASP A 111 10.29 -14.00 -1.07
N PHE A 112 11.36 -14.37 -1.79
CA PHE A 112 11.33 -15.49 -2.74
C PHE A 112 11.09 -16.83 -2.03
N SER A 113 11.58 -17.00 -0.81
CA SER A 113 11.31 -18.20 -0.01
C SER A 113 9.84 -18.26 0.45
N ALA A 114 9.28 -17.12 0.84
CA ALA A 114 7.89 -17.00 1.26
C ALA A 114 6.93 -17.26 0.09
N ALA A 115 7.19 -16.70 -1.08
CA ALA A 115 6.36 -16.90 -2.29
C ALA A 115 6.33 -18.37 -2.75
N LYS A 116 7.43 -19.11 -2.57
CA LYS A 116 7.49 -20.55 -2.84
C LYS A 116 6.81 -21.40 -1.76
N SER A 117 6.69 -20.88 -0.54
CA SER A 117 6.06 -21.62 0.55
C SER A 117 4.55 -21.73 0.27
N ARG A 118 4.13 -22.93 -0.15
CA ARG A 118 2.70 -23.26 -0.19
C ARG A 118 2.17 -23.12 1.23
N PRO A 119 1.04 -22.43 1.47
CA PRO A 119 0.33 -22.62 2.71
C PRO A 119 -0.09 -24.09 2.71
N SER A 120 0.65 -24.95 3.43
CA SER A 120 0.21 -26.32 3.65
C SER A 120 -1.19 -26.21 4.23
N ALA A 121 -2.18 -26.74 3.51
CA ALA A 121 -3.53 -26.92 4.03
C ALA A 121 -3.40 -27.32 5.50
N ALA A 122 -3.97 -26.50 6.37
CA ALA A 122 -3.89 -26.60 7.82
C ALA A 122 -3.87 -28.08 8.25
N ARG A 123 -2.67 -28.60 8.52
CA ARG A 123 -2.52 -29.92 9.12
C ARG A 123 -2.97 -29.76 10.55
N SER A 124 -4.24 -30.12 10.75
CA SER A 124 -4.78 -30.79 11.93
C SER A 124 -3.73 -31.01 13.03
N SER A 125 -3.60 -30.06 13.95
CA SER A 125 -3.13 -30.35 15.29
C SER A 125 -4.34 -30.30 16.21
N SER A 126 -4.64 -31.47 16.73
CA SER A 126 -5.66 -31.74 17.72
C SER A 126 -5.58 -30.74 18.88
N LEU A 127 -6.57 -29.87 19.00
CA LEU A 127 -7.11 -29.51 20.31
C LEU A 127 -8.52 -28.96 20.17
N ARG A 128 -9.49 -29.87 20.32
CA ARG A 128 -10.84 -29.49 20.76
C ARG A 128 -10.71 -28.82 22.13
N LYS A 129 -10.87 -27.50 22.19
CA LYS A 129 -11.58 -26.84 23.28
C LYS A 129 -12.27 -25.61 22.74
N LYS A 130 -13.60 -25.58 22.91
CA LYS A 130 -14.50 -24.47 22.60
C LYS A 130 -13.88 -23.12 22.99
N THR A 131 -13.65 -22.26 22.02
CA THR A 131 -14.10 -20.85 22.03
C THR A 131 -14.38 -20.48 20.57
N LYS A 132 -15.56 -19.91 20.32
CA LYS A 132 -15.89 -19.31 19.03
C LYS A 132 -15.08 -18.02 18.92
N SER A 133 -13.92 -18.05 18.29
CA SER A 133 -13.35 -16.82 17.71
C SER A 133 -13.91 -16.69 16.29
N PRO A 134 -14.62 -15.59 15.97
CA PRO A 134 -14.98 -15.36 14.59
C PRO A 134 -13.70 -15.07 13.81
N ALA A 135 -13.60 -15.64 12.60
CA ALA A 135 -12.59 -15.26 11.64
C ALA A 135 -12.57 -13.73 11.49
N LYS A 136 -11.36 -13.16 11.41
CA LYS A 136 -11.07 -11.76 11.05
C LYS A 136 -11.71 -11.47 9.69
N ALA A 137 -12.99 -11.15 9.72
CA ALA A 137 -13.72 -10.50 8.66
C ALA A 137 -14.14 -9.17 9.29
N VAL A 138 -13.58 -8.09 8.76
CA VAL A 138 -14.10 -6.73 9.00
C VAL A 138 -15.52 -6.73 8.46
N ARG A 139 -16.46 -7.05 9.33
CA ARG A 139 -17.89 -6.93 9.09
C ARG A 139 -18.29 -5.64 9.75
N PHE A 140 -18.47 -4.60 8.93
CA PHE A 140 -19.22 -3.42 9.32
C PHE A 140 -20.63 -3.88 9.69
N ARG A 141 -20.85 -4.07 10.99
CA ARG A 141 -22.20 -4.10 11.52
C ARG A 141 -22.53 -2.65 11.82
N ASP A 142 -23.45 -2.11 11.04
CA ASP A 142 -24.33 -1.06 11.53
C ASP A 142 -25.04 -1.66 12.73
N ASP A 143 -24.53 -1.38 13.94
CA ASP A 143 -25.24 -1.63 15.17
C ASP A 143 -25.99 -0.34 15.51
N PRO A 144 -27.31 -0.25 15.22
CA PRO A 144 -28.11 0.92 15.55
C PRO A 144 -28.30 1.10 17.07
N SER A 145 -27.72 0.23 17.90
CA SER A 145 -27.84 0.29 19.37
C SER A 145 -26.84 1.27 20.02
N ALA A 146 -25.99 1.96 19.24
CA ALA A 146 -25.08 3.00 19.71
C ALA A 146 -25.69 4.42 19.69
N GLU A 147 -27.01 4.56 19.48
CA GLU A 147 -27.71 5.87 19.43
C GLU A 147 -28.01 6.50 20.81
N THR A 148 -27.45 6.00 21.91
CA THR A 148 -27.66 6.61 23.23
C THR A 148 -26.34 7.04 23.87
N ASP A 149 -25.76 8.14 23.35
CA ASP A 149 -25.34 9.33 24.13
C ASP A 149 -24.41 10.23 23.26
N PRO A 150 -24.90 11.35 22.68
CA PRO A 150 -24.07 12.21 21.83
C PRO A 150 -23.17 13.20 22.60
N TYR A 151 -23.13 13.20 23.93
CA TYR A 151 -22.36 14.19 24.70
C TYR A 151 -21.78 13.65 26.01
N ARG A 152 -20.82 12.73 25.91
CA ARG A 152 -19.90 12.51 27.03
C ARG A 152 -18.47 12.72 26.57
N ASP A 153 -18.05 13.99 26.59
CA ASP A 153 -16.63 14.38 26.68
C ASP A 153 -16.02 13.57 27.83
N ASN A 154 -15.21 12.58 27.48
CA ASN A 154 -14.27 11.96 28.38
C ASN A 154 -12.86 12.19 27.85
N ASP A 155 -12.55 13.45 27.53
CA ASP A 155 -11.27 13.91 26.95
C ASP A 155 -10.04 13.40 27.72
N GLY A 156 -10.16 13.16 29.02
CA GLY A 156 -9.04 12.71 29.86
C GLY A 156 -8.57 11.28 29.57
N ALA A 157 -9.43 10.39 29.10
CA ALA A 157 -9.06 9.02 28.75
C ALA A 157 -8.50 8.93 27.32
N ASP A 158 -8.98 9.79 26.43
CA ASP A 158 -8.59 9.83 25.02
C ASP A 158 -7.21 10.45 24.80
N GLU A 159 -6.85 11.49 25.57
CA GLU A 159 -5.52 12.10 25.50
C GLU A 159 -4.43 11.13 26.01
N ALA A 160 -4.68 10.43 27.11
CA ALA A 160 -3.76 9.42 27.64
C ALA A 160 -3.56 8.25 26.66
N SER A 161 -4.62 7.86 25.94
CA SER A 161 -4.57 6.79 24.95
C SER A 161 -3.84 7.21 23.68
N ARG A 162 -3.99 8.47 23.24
CA ARG A 162 -3.24 9.06 22.12
C ARG A 162 -1.76 9.26 22.47
N ALA A 163 -1.46 9.80 23.65
CA ALA A 163 -0.08 9.99 24.09
C ALA A 163 0.69 8.66 24.12
N ALA A 164 0.08 7.60 24.65
CA ALA A 164 0.68 6.27 24.69
C ALA A 164 0.94 5.65 23.29
N LEU A 165 0.26 6.11 22.24
CA LEU A 165 0.44 5.64 20.86
C LEU A 165 1.61 6.34 20.14
N PHE A 166 1.98 7.56 20.57
CA PHE A 166 2.97 8.41 19.90
C PHE A 166 4.16 8.81 20.80
N ASP A 167 4.38 8.10 21.91
CA ASP A 167 5.45 8.37 22.88
C ASP A 167 6.87 8.40 22.27
N LYS A 168 7.04 7.90 21.04
CA LYS A 168 8.31 7.95 20.30
C LYS A 168 8.12 8.58 18.93
N PRO A 169 8.98 9.54 18.53
CA PRO A 169 9.02 10.03 17.16
C PRO A 169 9.21 8.86 16.20
N TYR A 170 8.43 8.83 15.12
CA TYR A 170 8.63 7.87 14.05
C TYR A 170 10.07 7.99 13.53
N SER A 171 10.81 6.89 13.57
CA SER A 171 12.19 6.79 13.11
C SER A 171 12.25 5.65 12.09
N ASP A 172 12.86 5.91 10.94
CA ASP A 172 12.92 4.95 9.82
C ASP A 172 13.75 3.70 10.17
N GLU A 173 14.69 3.82 11.11
CA GLU A 173 15.48 2.72 11.68
C GLU A 173 15.25 2.65 13.20
N PRO A 174 14.21 1.93 13.67
CA PRO A 174 14.07 1.70 15.10
C PRO A 174 15.21 0.79 15.57
N GLU A 175 16.01 1.25 16.53
CA GLU A 175 16.99 0.38 17.20
C GLU A 175 16.27 -0.82 17.80
N GLY A 176 16.59 -2.00 17.28
CA GLY A 176 16.10 -3.27 17.81
C GLY A 176 16.61 -3.45 19.26
N PRO A 177 15.86 -4.18 20.09
CA PRO A 177 16.28 -4.45 21.46
C PRO A 177 17.62 -5.21 21.46
N ASP A 178 18.55 -4.78 22.31
CA ASP A 178 19.86 -5.41 22.49
C ASP A 178 19.69 -6.85 23.01
N GLN A 179 19.91 -7.81 22.11
CA GLN A 179 19.76 -9.24 22.35
C GLN A 179 21.07 -9.93 22.73
N THR A 180 22.19 -9.20 22.83
CA THR A 180 23.53 -9.77 22.98
C THR A 180 23.76 -10.54 24.29
N GLY A 181 22.85 -10.41 25.28
CA GLY A 181 22.92 -11.08 26.58
C GLY A 181 21.71 -11.95 26.96
N MET A 182 20.76 -12.19 26.05
CA MET A 182 19.52 -12.94 26.37
C MET A 182 19.60 -14.41 25.93
N ASP A 183 19.13 -15.33 26.76
CA ASP A 183 18.93 -16.74 26.35
C ASP A 183 17.76 -16.86 25.35
N ASN A 184 17.74 -17.89 24.51
CA ASN A 184 16.72 -18.09 23.48
C ASN A 184 15.29 -18.12 24.05
N LEU A 185 15.11 -18.68 25.24
CA LEU A 185 13.82 -18.69 25.94
C LEU A 185 13.41 -17.28 26.39
N GLN A 186 14.38 -16.47 26.82
CA GLN A 186 14.16 -15.08 27.21
C GLN A 186 13.82 -14.23 26.00
N ILE A 187 14.55 -14.37 24.89
CA ILE A 187 14.27 -13.71 23.60
C ILE A 187 12.84 -14.03 23.15
N HIS A 188 12.46 -15.30 23.17
CA HIS A 188 11.11 -15.72 22.77
C HIS A 188 10.02 -15.19 23.72
N SER A 189 10.28 -15.14 25.03
CA SER A 189 9.34 -14.56 25.99
C SER A 189 9.15 -13.07 25.78
N TYR A 190 10.24 -12.37 25.47
CA TYR A 190 10.26 -10.95 25.18
C TYR A 190 9.51 -10.64 23.89
N HIS A 191 9.80 -11.34 22.79
CA HIS A 191 9.06 -11.14 21.53
C HIS A 191 7.57 -11.45 21.66
N LYS A 192 7.18 -12.43 22.49
CA LYS A 192 5.76 -12.67 22.81
C LYS A 192 5.09 -11.52 23.54
N GLN A 193 5.84 -10.80 24.38
CA GLN A 193 5.33 -9.60 25.04
C GLN A 193 5.21 -8.46 24.03
N VAL A 194 6.26 -8.21 23.25
CA VAL A 194 6.26 -7.18 22.19
C VAL A 194 5.10 -7.37 21.21
N LEU A 195 4.83 -8.60 20.76
CA LEU A 195 3.71 -8.88 19.85
C LEU A 195 2.34 -8.58 20.49
N ARG A 196 2.17 -8.85 21.79
CA ARG A 196 0.93 -8.48 22.49
C ARG A 196 0.79 -6.97 22.62
N ASP A 197 1.87 -6.29 22.98
CA ASP A 197 1.87 -4.84 23.12
C ASP A 197 1.56 -4.15 21.77
N GLN A 198 2.08 -4.70 20.66
CA GLN A 198 1.73 -4.24 19.32
C GLN A 198 0.28 -4.51 18.95
N ASP A 199 -0.25 -5.70 19.26
CA ASP A 199 -1.67 -6.00 19.04
C ASP A 199 -2.57 -5.02 19.82
N ASP A 200 -2.25 -4.73 21.08
CA ASP A 200 -2.98 -3.75 21.90
C ASP A 200 -2.90 -2.32 21.32
N GLN A 201 -1.76 -1.93 20.75
CA GLN A 201 -1.61 -0.65 20.04
C GLN A 201 -2.44 -0.60 18.76
N LEU A 202 -2.51 -1.70 18.00
CA LEU A 202 -3.32 -1.78 16.78
C LEU A 202 -4.81 -1.71 17.08
N ASP A 203 -5.28 -2.32 18.17
CA ASP A 203 -6.67 -2.21 18.59
C ASP A 203 -7.04 -0.75 18.92
N ARG A 204 -6.19 -0.05 19.68
CA ARG A 204 -6.37 1.38 19.99
C ARG A 204 -6.31 2.26 18.72
N LEU A 205 -5.39 1.97 17.82
CA LEU A 205 -5.30 2.67 16.54
C LEU A 205 -6.57 2.43 15.72
N GLY A 206 -7.07 1.19 15.66
CA GLY A 206 -8.31 0.84 14.97
C GLY A 206 -9.52 1.62 15.51
N GLU A 207 -9.64 1.74 16.82
CA GLU A 207 -10.68 2.57 17.45
C GLU A 207 -10.54 4.05 17.07
N SER A 208 -9.31 4.58 17.06
CA SER A 208 -9.05 5.99 16.71
C SER A 208 -9.34 6.30 15.24
N ILE A 209 -9.00 5.38 14.32
CA ILE A 209 -9.31 5.49 12.89
C ILE A 209 -10.81 5.37 12.66
N GLY A 210 -11.50 4.50 13.39
CA GLY A 210 -12.97 4.40 13.36
C GLY A 210 -13.61 5.75 13.69
N ARG A 211 -13.24 6.35 14.83
CA ARG A 211 -13.73 7.68 15.24
C ARG A 211 -13.39 8.77 14.23
N GLN A 212 -12.16 8.77 13.68
CA GLN A 212 -11.76 9.74 12.65
C GLN A 212 -12.60 9.61 11.38
N ARG A 213 -12.95 8.39 10.96
CA ARG A 213 -13.83 8.15 9.82
C ARG A 213 -15.25 8.64 10.11
N ASP A 214 -15.78 8.39 11.30
CA ASP A 214 -17.11 8.86 11.68
C ASP A 214 -17.18 10.39 11.67
N LEU A 215 -16.15 11.04 12.22
CA LEU A 215 -16.00 12.49 12.15
C LEU A 215 -15.88 12.99 10.70
N SER A 216 -15.15 12.27 9.84
CA SER A 216 -15.02 12.61 8.41
C SER A 216 -16.37 12.52 7.67
N ILE A 217 -17.19 11.52 7.97
CA ILE A 217 -18.54 11.39 7.40
C ILE A 217 -19.42 12.53 7.89
N GLN A 218 -19.39 12.86 9.17
CA GLN A 218 -20.14 13.99 9.73
C GLN A 218 -19.72 15.32 9.12
N MET A 219 -18.41 15.56 8.98
CA MET A 219 -17.88 16.74 8.28
C MET A 219 -18.35 16.78 6.83
N GLY A 220 -18.36 15.64 6.12
CA GLY A 220 -18.85 15.55 4.75
C GLY A 220 -20.32 15.97 4.63
N ASN A 221 -21.18 15.41 5.48
CA ASN A 221 -22.60 15.77 5.51
C ASN A 221 -22.82 17.25 5.84
N GLU A 222 -22.07 17.79 6.81
CA GLU A 222 -22.15 19.21 7.17
C GLU A 222 -21.65 20.12 6.04
N LEU A 223 -20.63 19.72 5.28
CA LEU A 223 -20.18 20.46 4.11
C LEU A 223 -21.22 20.45 2.98
N ASP A 224 -21.91 19.33 2.79
CA ASP A 224 -23.01 19.23 1.82
C ASP A 224 -24.20 20.13 2.25
N ASP A 225 -24.55 20.13 3.53
CA ASP A 225 -25.57 21.02 4.10
C ASP A 225 -25.16 22.50 3.97
N GLN A 226 -23.89 22.83 4.23
CA GLN A 226 -23.35 24.18 4.02
C GLN A 226 -23.37 24.60 2.55
N ALA A 227 -23.15 23.67 1.60
CA ALA A 227 -23.24 23.97 0.18
C ALA A 227 -24.67 24.35 -0.23
N VAL A 228 -25.67 23.66 0.33
CA VAL A 228 -27.09 24.02 0.14
C VAL A 228 -27.38 25.40 0.73
N LEU A 229 -26.92 25.67 1.95
CA LEU A 229 -27.10 26.97 2.59
C LEU A 229 -26.42 28.11 1.81
N LEU A 230 -25.26 27.86 1.19
CA LEU A 230 -24.57 28.85 0.36
C LEU A 230 -25.34 29.16 -0.93
N ASP A 231 -25.97 28.17 -1.58
CA ASP A 231 -26.83 28.40 -2.73
C ASP A 231 -28.06 29.26 -2.36
N ASP A 232 -28.68 28.99 -1.20
CA ASP A 232 -29.78 29.79 -0.67
C ASP A 232 -29.36 31.24 -0.38
N VAL A 233 -28.15 31.43 0.16
CA VAL A 233 -27.57 32.76 0.39
C VAL A 233 -27.31 33.48 -0.93
N ASP A 234 -26.76 32.81 -1.95
CA ASP A 234 -26.48 33.39 -3.27
C ASP A 234 -27.78 33.84 -3.95
N GLN A 235 -28.81 32.99 -3.94
CA GLN A 235 -30.14 33.36 -4.41
C GLN A 235 -30.75 34.54 -3.63
N GLY A 236 -30.49 34.61 -2.32
CA GLY A 236 -30.88 35.74 -1.47
C GLY A 236 -30.21 37.04 -1.90
N VAL A 237 -28.89 37.00 -2.12
CA VAL A 237 -28.08 38.13 -2.58
C VAL A 237 -28.56 38.64 -3.94
N ASP A 238 -28.83 37.74 -4.90
CA ASP A 238 -29.37 38.10 -6.22
C ASP A 238 -30.71 38.84 -6.14
N ARG A 239 -31.62 38.38 -5.27
CA ARG A 239 -32.92 39.04 -5.03
C ARG A 239 -32.74 40.42 -4.40
N HIS A 240 -31.82 40.56 -3.45
CA HIS A 240 -31.50 41.84 -2.83
C HIS A 240 -30.89 42.81 -3.83
N GLN A 241 -29.96 42.36 -4.68
CA GLN A 241 -29.37 43.14 -5.76
C GLN A 241 -30.44 43.65 -6.73
N GLY A 242 -31.33 42.79 -7.21
CA GLY A 242 -32.42 43.19 -8.10
C GLY A 242 -33.44 44.14 -7.44
N THR A 243 -33.55 44.14 -6.11
CA THR A 243 -34.37 45.11 -5.37
C THR A 243 -33.66 46.46 -5.24
N LEU A 244 -32.34 46.46 -4.96
CA LEU A 244 -31.51 47.65 -4.94
C LEU A 244 -31.46 48.34 -6.31
N ASP A 245 -31.34 47.58 -7.40
CA ASP A 245 -31.32 48.14 -8.76
C ASP A 245 -32.65 48.81 -9.13
N ARG A 246 -33.78 48.19 -8.74
CA ARG A 246 -35.11 48.79 -8.90
C ARG A 246 -35.28 50.04 -8.04
N ALA A 247 -34.82 50.01 -6.79
CA ALA A 247 -34.86 51.18 -5.90
C ALA A 247 -34.01 52.33 -6.45
N ARG A 248 -32.80 52.02 -6.95
CA ARG A 248 -31.91 52.97 -7.62
C ARG A 248 -32.54 53.57 -8.87
N GLY A 249 -33.20 52.76 -9.71
CA GLY A 249 -33.94 53.23 -10.88
C GLY A 249 -35.11 54.14 -10.53
N ARG A 250 -35.81 53.88 -9.42
CA ARG A 250 -36.89 54.78 -8.93
C ARG A 250 -36.34 56.08 -8.36
N LEU A 251 -35.24 56.03 -7.61
CA LEU A 251 -34.54 57.24 -7.14
C LEU A 251 -34.08 58.10 -8.32
N GLY A 252 -33.45 57.50 -9.33
CA GLY A 252 -32.99 58.22 -10.52
C GLY A 252 -34.11 58.94 -11.30
N LYS A 253 -35.34 58.39 -11.27
CA LYS A 253 -36.53 59.02 -11.88
C LYS A 253 -37.14 60.16 -11.06
N ILE A 254 -36.83 60.23 -9.76
CA ILE A 254 -37.33 61.27 -8.86
C ILE A 254 -36.32 62.42 -8.74
N THR A 255 -35.03 62.11 -8.88
CA THR A 255 -33.93 63.09 -8.78
C THR A 255 -33.51 63.71 -10.11
N GLY A 256 -34.07 63.26 -11.24
CA GLY A 256 -33.88 63.83 -12.57
C GLY A 256 -35.20 64.30 -13.15
#